data_AF-A0A2D9RDK6-F1
#
_entry.id   AF-A0A2D9RDK6-F1
#
_cell.length_a   1.000
_cell.length_b   1.000
_cell.length_c   1.000
_cell.angle_alpha   90.00
_cell.angle_beta   90.00
_cell.angle_gamma   90.00
#
_symmetry.space_group_name_H-M   'P 1'
#
loop_
_entity.id
_entity.type
_entity.pdbx_description
1 polymer ?
#
loop_
_entity_poly.entity_id
_entity_poly.type
_entity_poly.pdbx_seq_one_letter_code
_entity_poly.pdbx_strand_id
1 'polypeptide(L)'
;MEKRMTIDQHLEAVIKWSEERLRTGAEPPFIYYRLMQLRESAKELYDPSRQRSEDLPECAENQETALQQAAGGHLPNIVPLRSSAIDLP
;
A
#
# COMPACT_ATOMS: atom_id res chain seq x y z
N MET A 1 -21.77 -13.11 23.63
CA MET A 1 -21.08 -13.86 22.56
C MET A 1 -20.91 -12.92 21.38
N GLU A 2 -19.70 -12.45 21.09
CA GLU A 2 -19.44 -11.63 19.90
C GLU A 2 -19.47 -12.51 18.65
N LYS A 3 -20.35 -12.18 17.70
CA LYS A 3 -20.42 -12.87 16.41
C LYS A 3 -19.25 -12.40 15.56
N ARG A 4 -18.22 -13.24 15.40
CA ARG A 4 -17.10 -12.96 14.49
C ARG A 4 -17.61 -12.89 13.06
N MET A 5 -17.37 -11.76 12.39
CA MET A 5 -17.69 -11.60 10.98
C MET A 5 -16.77 -12.46 10.11
N THR A 6 -17.30 -13.02 9.03
CA THR A 6 -16.51 -13.75 8.04
C THR A 6 -15.61 -12.81 7.25
N ILE A 7 -14.61 -13.36 6.53
CA ILE A 7 -13.74 -12.56 5.65
C ILE A 7 -14.59 -11.86 4.57
N ASP A 8 -15.54 -12.57 3.97
CA ASP A 8 -16.42 -11.99 2.94
C ASP A 8 -17.27 -10.84 3.49
N GLN A 9 -17.77 -10.96 4.72
CA GLN A 9 -18.50 -9.88 5.39
C GLN A 9 -17.63 -8.66 5.65
N HIS A 10 -16.35 -8.86 5.98
CA HIS A 10 -15.40 -7.76 6.11
C HIS A 10 -15.10 -7.10 4.77
N LEU A 11 -14.85 -7.89 3.72
CA LEU A 11 -14.58 -7.36 2.38
C LEU A 11 -15.77 -6.56 1.86
N GLU A 12 -16.99 -7.07 2.00
CA GLU A 12 -18.22 -6.36 1.63
C GLU A 12 -18.37 -5.05 2.40
N ALA A 13 -18.11 -5.06 3.71
CA ALA A 13 -18.17 -3.86 4.54
C ALA A 13 -17.13 -2.81 4.11
N VAL A 14 -15.90 -3.24 3.79
CA VAL A 14 -14.83 -2.35 3.31
C VAL A 14 -15.18 -1.74 1.95
N ILE A 15 -15.72 -2.53 1.02
CA ILE A 15 -16.18 -2.04 -0.29
C ILE A 15 -17.24 -0.96 -0.09
N LYS A 16 -18.31 -1.25 0.67
CA LYS A 16 -19.39 -0.29 0.93
C LYS A 16 -18.90 0.99 1.61
N TRP A 17 -18.03 0.85 2.60
CA TRP A 17 -17.46 2.00 3.31
C TRP A 17 -16.60 2.88 2.40
N SER A 18 -15.71 2.26 1.61
CA SER A 18 -14.84 3.00 0.70
C SER A 18 -15.63 3.71 -0.41
N GLU A 19 -16.67 3.07 -0.96
CA GLU A 19 -17.56 3.68 -1.96
C GLU A 19 -18.30 4.90 -1.42
N GLU A 20 -18.82 4.82 -0.19
CA GLU A 20 -19.50 5.95 0.45
C GLU A 20 -18.53 7.14 0.62
N ARG A 21 -17.31 6.88 1.09
CA ARG A 21 -16.31 7.95 1.30
C ARG A 21 -15.88 8.59 -0.02
N LEU A 22 -15.65 7.79 -1.05
CA LEU A 22 -15.33 8.28 -2.39
C LEU A 22 -16.49 9.11 -2.99
N ARG A 23 -17.74 8.69 -2.78
CA ARG A 23 -18.95 9.40 -3.25
C ARG A 23 -19.09 10.78 -2.62
N THR A 24 -18.79 10.91 -1.33
CA THR A 24 -18.90 12.21 -0.63
C THR A 24 -17.84 13.23 -1.05
N GLY A 25 -16.69 12.78 -1.58
CA GLY A 25 -15.59 13.66 -1.99
C GLY A 25 -14.97 14.47 -0.84
N ALA A 26 -15.30 14.14 0.42
CA ALA A 26 -14.84 14.87 1.60
C ALA A 26 -13.36 14.60 1.94
N GLU A 27 -12.76 13.61 1.29
CA GLU A 27 -11.40 13.16 1.59
C GLU A 27 -10.34 13.97 0.85
N PRO A 28 -9.20 14.26 1.50
CA PRO A 28 -8.05 14.85 0.83
C PRO A 28 -7.56 13.99 -0.35
N PRO A 29 -6.95 14.58 -1.40
CA PRO A 29 -6.54 13.85 -2.60
C PRO A 29 -5.66 12.62 -2.35
N PHE A 30 -4.76 12.67 -1.36
CA PHE A 30 -3.89 11.54 -1.03
C PHE A 30 -4.65 10.36 -0.38
N ILE A 31 -5.74 10.63 0.33
CA ILE A 31 -6.62 9.59 0.88
C ILE A 31 -7.55 9.05 -0.20
N TYR A 32 -8.01 9.89 -1.12
CA TYR A 32 -8.86 9.48 -2.23
C TYR A 32 -8.24 8.33 -3.04
N TYR A 33 -6.98 8.46 -3.45
CA TYR A 33 -6.29 7.39 -4.18
C TYR A 33 -6.13 6.11 -3.36
N ARG A 34 -5.87 6.23 -2.06
CA ARG A 34 -5.77 5.07 -1.15
C ARG A 34 -7.12 4.35 -0.99
N LEU A 35 -8.22 5.08 -0.90
CA LEU A 35 -9.57 4.52 -0.84
C LEU A 35 -9.96 3.82 -2.14
N MET A 36 -9.57 4.38 -3.29
CA MET A 36 -9.73 3.71 -4.58
C MET A 36 -8.98 2.38 -4.62
N GLN A 37 -7.68 2.37 -4.27
CA GLN A 37 -6.88 1.14 -4.23
C GLN A 37 -7.49 0.10 -3.29
N LEU A 38 -7.89 0.52 -2.08
CA LEU A 38 -8.52 -0.35 -1.11
C LEU A 38 -9.81 -0.98 -1.66
N ARG A 39 -10.66 -0.18 -2.32
CA ARG A 39 -11.90 -0.67 -2.93
C ARG A 39 -11.63 -1.71 -4.02
N GLU A 40 -10.73 -1.40 -4.95
CA GLU A 40 -10.42 -2.31 -6.06
C GLU A 40 -9.80 -3.61 -5.55
N SER A 41 -8.83 -3.55 -4.64
CA SER A 41 -8.25 -4.76 -4.04
C SER A 41 -9.28 -5.56 -3.24
N ALA A 42 -10.19 -4.90 -2.53
CA ALA A 42 -11.27 -5.60 -1.83
C ALA A 42 -12.24 -6.28 -2.81
N LYS A 43 -12.54 -5.67 -3.97
CA LYS A 43 -13.36 -6.28 -5.03
C LYS A 43 -12.66 -7.47 -5.69
N GLU A 44 -11.35 -7.40 -5.92
CA GLU A 44 -10.57 -8.52 -6.47
C GLU A 44 -10.52 -9.73 -5.52
N LEU A 45 -10.49 -9.47 -4.21
CA LEU A 45 -10.53 -10.50 -3.18
C LEU A 45 -11.94 -11.01 -2.92
N TYR A 46 -12.95 -10.15 -3.09
CA TYR A 46 -14.36 -10.48 -2.97
C TYR A 46 -14.84 -11.16 -4.24
N ASP A 47 -14.52 -12.45 -4.36
CA ASP A 47 -15.05 -13.29 -5.42
C ASP A 47 -16.09 -14.25 -4.82
N PRO A 48 -17.40 -13.99 -5.03
CA PRO A 48 -18.47 -14.84 -4.49
C PRO A 48 -18.52 -16.22 -5.16
N SER A 49 -17.70 -16.45 -6.19
CA SER A 49 -17.59 -17.66 -6.99
C SER A 49 -16.22 -18.33 -6.92
N ARG A 50 -15.26 -17.79 -6.14
CA ARG A 50 -13.90 -18.36 -6.03
C ARG A 50 -13.95 -19.68 -5.31
N GLN A 51 -13.85 -20.78 -6.04
CA GLN A 51 -13.16 -21.93 -5.50
C GLN A 51 -11.72 -21.48 -5.25
N ARG A 52 -11.28 -21.51 -3.98
CA ARG A 52 -9.87 -21.32 -3.63
C ARG A 52 -9.06 -22.35 -4.41
N SER A 53 -8.44 -21.96 -5.52
CA SER A 53 -7.30 -22.72 -6.05
C SER A 53 -6.20 -22.64 -5.01
N GLU A 54 -5.88 -23.76 -4.38
CA GLU A 54 -4.80 -23.94 -3.41
C GLU A 54 -3.40 -23.84 -4.03
N ASP A 55 -3.24 -23.06 -5.11
CA ASP A 55 -1.96 -22.75 -5.72
C ASP A 55 -1.59 -21.31 -5.38
N LEU A 56 -1.25 -21.09 -4.12
CA LEU A 56 -0.38 -19.96 -3.76
C LEU A 56 1.03 -20.31 -4.26
N PRO A 57 1.67 -19.48 -5.11
CA PRO A 57 3.10 -19.64 -5.32
C PRO A 57 3.78 -19.49 -3.95
N GLU A 58 4.54 -20.51 -3.58
CA GLU A 58 5.36 -20.52 -2.38
C GLU A 58 6.10 -19.18 -2.28
N CYS A 59 5.96 -18.49 -1.14
CA CYS A 59 6.65 -17.23 -0.91
C CYS A 59 8.16 -17.47 -1.03
N ALA A 60 8.73 -17.18 -2.19
CA ALA A 60 10.16 -17.23 -2.39
C ALA A 60 10.82 -16.21 -1.44
N GLU A 61 11.56 -16.73 -0.48
CA GLU A 61 12.31 -16.07 0.60
C GLU A 61 13.40 -15.06 0.15
N ASN A 62 13.29 -14.45 -1.03
CA ASN A 62 14.34 -13.65 -1.63
C ASN A 62 13.96 -12.16 -1.71
N GLN A 63 13.76 -11.49 -0.58
CA GLN A 63 13.67 -10.02 -0.54
C GLN A 63 14.88 -9.33 0.12
N GLU A 64 15.98 -10.04 0.40
CA GLU A 64 17.18 -9.38 0.92
C GLU A 64 18.14 -8.85 -0.18
N THR A 65 17.89 -9.18 -1.46
CA THR A 65 18.85 -8.85 -2.54
C THR A 65 18.50 -7.63 -3.38
N ALA A 66 17.27 -7.10 -3.30
CA ALA A 66 16.87 -5.93 -4.11
C ALA A 66 17.45 -4.59 -3.59
N LEU A 67 17.94 -4.53 -2.35
CA LEU A 67 18.60 -3.34 -1.78
C LEU A 67 20.10 -3.26 -2.08
N GLN A 68 20.77 -4.35 -2.45
CA GLN A 68 22.22 -4.35 -2.70
C GLN A 68 22.60 -3.98 -4.14
N GLN A 69 21.69 -4.08 -5.11
CA GLN A 69 22.00 -3.72 -6.51
C GLN A 69 21.92 -2.21 -6.80
N ALA A 70 21.36 -1.41 -5.89
CA ALA A 70 21.49 0.05 -5.93
C ALA A 70 22.87 0.54 -5.43
N ALA A 71 23.76 -0.35 -4.97
CA ALA A 71 25.12 -0.02 -4.54
C ALA A 71 26.18 -0.18 -5.65
N GLY A 72 25.77 -0.42 -6.90
CA GLY A 72 26.67 -0.71 -8.03
C GLY A 72 26.65 0.26 -9.21
N GLY A 73 25.92 1.38 -9.12
CA GLY A 73 25.74 2.33 -10.22
C GLY A 73 26.15 3.75 -9.86
N HIS A 74 27.38 4.11 -10.21
CA HIS A 74 27.92 5.47 -10.41
C HIS A 74 27.04 6.65 -9.93
N LEU A 75 27.23 7.07 -8.67
CA LEU A 75 26.67 8.33 -8.16
C LEU A 75 27.32 9.52 -8.89
N PRO A 76 26.57 10.43 -9.53
CA PRO A 76 27.14 11.71 -9.94
C PRO A 76 27.51 12.52 -8.69
N ASN A 77 28.78 12.93 -8.66
CA ASN A 77 29.48 13.72 -7.67
C ASN A 77 28.62 14.81 -6.98
N ILE A 78 28.09 14.51 -5.80
CA ILE A 78 27.39 15.48 -4.95
C ILE A 78 28.43 16.22 -4.10
N VAL A 79 28.54 17.52 -4.33
CA VAL A 79 29.37 18.46 -3.58
C VAL A 79 29.02 18.39 -2.08
N PRO A 80 29.99 18.26 -1.15
CA PRO A 80 29.68 18.32 0.27
C PRO A 80 29.35 19.77 0.68
N LEU A 81 28.10 20.00 1.09
CA LEU A 81 27.68 21.21 1.82
C LEU A 81 28.44 21.25 3.15
N ARG A 82 29.50 22.07 3.22
CA ARG A 82 30.14 22.41 4.49
C ARG A 82 29.18 23.24 5.33
N SER A 83 28.75 22.65 6.44
CA SER A 83 28.09 23.33 7.54
C SER A 83 29.10 24.28 8.19
N SER A 84 28.99 25.57 7.92
CA SER A 84 29.70 26.62 8.65
C SER A 84 28.69 27.59 9.22
N ALA A 85 28.73 27.74 10.53
CA ALA A 85 27.95 28.67 11.32
C ALA A 85 28.05 30.11 10.77
N ILE A 86 26.93 30.80 10.75
CA ILE A 86 26.87 32.24 10.49
C ILE A 86 26.99 32.93 11.84
N ASP A 87 28.12 33.59 12.09
CA ASP A 87 28.22 34.71 13.02
C ASP A 87 28.16 36.00 12.17
N LEU A 88 27.26 36.91 12.53
CA LEU A 88 27.04 38.22 11.90
C LEU A 88 27.26 39.32 12.97
N PRO A 89 27.63 40.54 12.54
CA PRO A 89 28.52 41.48 13.25
C PRO A 89 27.98 42.10 14.54
#